data_AF-A0A562LL76-F1
#
_entry.id   AF-A0A562LL76-F1
#
_cell.length_a   1.000
_cell.length_b   1.000
_cell.length_c   1.000
_cell.angle_alpha   90.00
_cell.angle_beta   90.00
_cell.angle_gamma   90.00
#
_symmetry.space_group_name_H-M   'P 1'
#
loop_
_entity.id
_entity.type
_entity.pdbx_description
1 polymer ?
#
loop_
_entity_poly.entity_id
_entity_poly.type
_entity_poly.pdbx_seq_one_letter_code
_entity_poly.pdbx_strand_id
1 'polypeptide(L)' 'MLGWLVRILFALAAPITALFVARDALNFGLIQTVVAMLLVTAVVWLVAAYTGRNRQAPR' A
#
# COMPACT_ATOMS: atom_id res chain seq x y z
N MET A 1 -11.92 13.48 -3.64
CA MET A 1 -11.28 13.13 -2.35
C MET A 1 -10.47 11.84 -2.45
N LEU A 2 -11.06 10.72 -2.89
CA LEU A 2 -10.36 9.42 -3.05
C LEU A 2 -9.13 9.47 -3.97
N GLY A 3 -9.18 10.23 -5.07
CA GLY A 3 -8.05 10.33 -6.02
C GLY A 3 -6.75 10.88 -5.43
N TRP A 4 -6.82 11.70 -4.37
CA TRP A 4 -5.62 12.21 -3.71
C TRP A 4 -4.95 11.13 -2.86
N LEU A 5 -5.74 10.28 -2.20
CA LEU A 5 -5.24 9.12 -1.46
C LEU A 5 -4.54 8.13 -2.39
N VAL A 6 -5.17 7.79 -3.52
CA VAL A 6 -4.58 6.89 -4.52
C VAL A 6 -3.27 7.46 -5.08
N ARG A 7 -3.18 8.78 -5.27
CA ARG A 7 -1.93 9.45 -5.69
C ARG A 7 -0.80 9.29 -4.67
N ILE A 8 -1.07 9.49 -3.38
CA ILE A 8 -0.06 9.31 -2.32
C ILE A 8 0.42 7.85 -2.29
N LEU A 9 -0.52 6.91 -2.38
CA LEU A 9 -0.20 5.49 -2.43
C LEU A 9 0.71 5.16 -3.62
N PHE A 10 0.38 5.64 -4.83
CA PHE A 10 1.19 5.41 -6.02
C PHE A 10 2.55 6.11 -5.95
N ALA A 11 2.62 7.29 -5.33
CA ALA A 11 3.86 8.01 -5.07
C ALA A 11 4.80 7.24 -4.12
N LEU A 12 4.25 6.48 -3.16
CA LEU A 12 5.01 5.58 -2.29
C LEU A 12 5.34 4.25 -2.97
N ALA A 13 4.45 3.71 -3.80
CA ALA A 13 4.66 2.46 -4.50
C ALA A 13 5.84 2.54 -5.48
N ALA A 14 6.02 3.67 -6.18
CA ALA A 14 7.10 3.86 -7.16
C ALA A 14 8.52 3.69 -6.57
N PRO A 15 8.94 4.38 -5.49
CA PRO A 15 10.27 4.19 -4.91
C PRO A 15 10.44 2.81 -4.28
N ILE A 16 9.39 2.21 -3.71
CA ILE A 16 9.45 0.84 -3.17
C ILE A 16 9.69 -0.16 -4.30
N THR A 17 8.98 0.01 -5.42
CA THR A 17 9.16 -0.83 -6.61
C THR A 17 10.56 -0.69 -7.20
N ALA A 18 11.12 0.52 -7.17
CA ALA A 18 12.47 0.80 -7.62
C ALA A 18 13.58 0.08 -6.83
N LEU A 19 13.27 -0.44 -5.63
CA LEU A 19 14.18 -1.31 -4.87
C LEU A 19 14.27 -2.73 -5.45
N PHE A 20 13.23 -3.18 -6.15
CA PHE A 20 13.14 -4.53 -6.71
C PHE A 20 13.40 -4.57 -8.22
N VAL A 21 12.99 -3.52 -8.96
CA VAL A 21 13.08 -3.47 -10.42
C VAL A 21 13.51 -2.08 -10.89
N ALA A 22 14.37 -2.05 -11.91
CA ALA A 22 14.83 -0.81 -12.53
C ALA A 22 13.66 0.02 -13.09
N ARG A 23 13.71 1.34 -12.92
CA ARG A 23 12.61 2.25 -13.34
C ARG A 23 12.33 2.21 -14.84
N ASP A 24 13.35 1.94 -15.65
CA ASP A 24 13.24 1.86 -17.11
C ASP A 24 12.82 0.47 -17.61
N ALA A 25 12.58 -0.48 -16.71
CA ALA A 25 12.16 -1.82 -17.10
C ALA A 25 10.70 -1.83 -17.60
N LEU A 26 10.45 -2.61 -18.66
CA LEU A 26 9.12 -2.73 -19.27
C LEU A 26 8.05 -3.21 -18.27
N ASN A 27 8.45 -4.02 -17.30
CA ASN A 27 7.58 -4.59 -16.27
C ASN A 27 7.44 -3.71 -15.02
N PHE A 28 8.07 -2.53 -14.97
CA PHE A 28 8.05 -1.66 -13.79
C PHE A 28 6.62 -1.28 -13.38
N GLY A 29 5.77 -0.92 -14.34
CA GLY A 29 4.38 -0.56 -14.07
C GLY A 29 3.53 -1.72 -13.52
N LEU A 30 3.76 -2.94 -13.99
CA LEU A 30 3.09 -4.13 -13.47
C LEU A 30 3.49 -4.39 -12.01
N ILE A 31 4.78 -4.35 -11.72
CA ILE A 31 5.29 -4.61 -10.37
C ILE A 31 4.87 -3.49 -9.42
N GLN A 32 4.88 -2.24 -9.88
CA GLN A 32 4.37 -1.10 -9.13
C GLN A 32 2.90 -1.27 -8.74
N THR A 33 2.09 -1.81 -9.65
CA THR A 33 0.68 -2.09 -9.36
C THR A 33 0.53 -3.18 -8.30
N VAL A 34 1.32 -4.25 -8.38
CA VAL A 34 1.35 -5.31 -7.35
C VAL A 34 1.79 -4.74 -5.99
N VAL A 35 2.85 -3.93 -5.96
CA VAL A 35 3.34 -3.28 -4.74
C VAL A 35 2.28 -2.34 -4.16
N ALA A 36 1.61 -1.53 -4.99
CA ALA A 36 0.51 -0.67 -4.56
C ALA A 36 -0.63 -1.48 -3.93
N MET A 37 -0.99 -2.62 -4.52
CA MET A 37 -2.03 -3.52 -4.02
C MET A 37 -1.66 -4.14 -2.66
N LEU A 38 -0.38 -4.50 -2.47
CA LEU A 38 0.15 -4.96 -1.18
C LEU A 38 0.11 -3.86 -0.11
N LEU A 39 0.48 -2.62 -0.47
CA LEU A 39 0.39 -1.48 0.46
C LEU A 39 -1.04 -1.21 0.91
N VAL A 40 -2.01 -1.25 -0.02
CA VAL A 40 -3.43 -1.12 0.35
C VAL A 40 -3.85 -2.22 1.31
N THR A 41 -3.48 -3.46 1.01
CA THR A 41 -3.80 -4.62 1.86
C THR A 41 -3.21 -4.46 3.26
N ALA A 42 -1.95 -4.02 3.36
CA ALA A 42 -1.29 -3.77 4.63
C ALA A 42 -1.97 -2.64 5.44
N VAL A 43 -2.38 -1.55 4.78
CA VAL A 43 -3.11 -0.46 5.43
C VAL A 43 -4.46 -0.95 5.96
N VAL A 44 -5.24 -1.66 5.13
CA VAL A 44 -6.54 -2.22 5.54
C VAL A 44 -6.38 -3.18 6.71
N TRP A 45 -5.39 -4.08 6.64
CA TRP A 45 -5.09 -5.02 7.72
C TRP A 45 -4.71 -4.30 9.01
N LEU A 46 -3.88 -3.26 8.95
CA LEU A 46 -3.45 -2.49 10.12
C LEU A 46 -4.63 -1.75 10.77
N VAL A 47 -5.51 -1.14 9.97
CA VAL A 47 -6.75 -0.49 10.45
C VAL A 47 -7.69 -1.51 11.10
N ALA A 48 -7.86 -2.67 10.47
CA ALA A 48 -8.70 -3.75 11.00
C ALA A 48 -8.15 -4.31 12.32
N ALA A 49 -6.84 -4.55 12.40
CA ALA A 49 -6.17 -5.04 13.59
C ALA A 49 -6.25 -4.03 14.76
N TYR A 50 -6.04 -2.74 14.49
CA TYR A 50 -6.16 -1.68 15.50
C TYR A 50 -7.60 -1.55 16.02
N THR A 51 -8.58 -1.56 15.10
CA THR A 51 -10.00 -1.47 15.47
C THR A 51 -10.48 -2.72 16.22
N GLY A 52 -10.01 -3.91 15.82
CA GLY A 52 -10.29 -5.18 16.49
C GLY A 52 -9.74 -5.20 17.91
N ARG A 53 -8.51 -4.72 18.12
CA ARG A 53 -7.91 -4.59 19.45
C ARG A 53 -8.73 -3.68 20.38
N ASN A 54 -9.22 -2.55 19.87
CA ASN A 54 -10.00 -1.61 20.68
C ASN A 54 -11.36 -2.16 21.14
N ARG A 55 -11.91 -3.18 20.45
CA ARG A 55 -13.15 -3.87 20.87
C ARG A 55 -12.91 -4.94 21.94
N GLN A 56 -11.67 -5.33 22.18
CA GLN A 56 -11.29 -6.39 23.12
C GLN A 56 -10.85 -5.86 24.50
N ALA A 57 -10.93 -4.56 24.74
CA ALA A 57 -10.71 -4.01 26.08
C ALA A 57 -11.83 -4.54 27.02
N PRO A 58 -11.50 -5.33 28.06
CA PRO A 58 -12.49 -5.81 29.01
C PRO A 58 -13.04 -4.62 29.80
N ARG A 59 -14.37 -4.51 29.87
CA ARG A 59 -15.07 -3.56 30.75
C ARG A 59 -15.05 -4.05 32.18
#